data_AF-A0A7S0TXF2-F1
#
_entry.id   AF-A0A7S0TXF2-F1
#
_cell.length_a   1.000
_cell.length_b   1.000
_cell.length_c   1.000
_cell.angle_alpha   90.00
_cell.angle_beta   90.00
_cell.angle_gamma   90.00
#
_symmetry.space_group_name_H-M   'P 1'
#
loop_
_entity.id
_entity.type
_entity.pdbx_description
1 polymer ?
#
loop_
_entity_poly.entity_id
_entity_poly.type
_entity_poly.pdbx_seq_one_letter_code
_entity_poly.pdbx_strand_id
1 'polypeptide(L)'
;IFVDRMKQRNKETKTNEFKQHIRIILSSRKTKSLEKICNEILNKGKDKNLKIKGPIKIPTKILKITTRKSPCGEGTNTWDLFEIRIHKRLIDLFSSQDILKQINSVKIESGVEVEVTII
;
A
#
# COMPACT_ATOMS: atom_id res chain seq x y z
N ILE A 1 32.05 33.88 -2.96
CA ILE A 1 31.48 33.96 -1.59
C ILE A 1 30.11 34.66 -1.57
N PHE A 2 29.98 35.93 -2.01
CA PHE A 2 28.69 36.66 -2.00
C PHE A 2 27.67 36.12 -3.04
N VAL A 3 28.15 35.79 -4.24
CA VAL A 3 27.34 35.19 -5.32
C VAL A 3 26.88 33.76 -4.97
N ASP A 4 27.74 32.98 -4.31
CA ASP A 4 27.42 31.60 -3.88
C ASP A 4 26.32 31.59 -2.81
N ARG A 5 26.31 32.60 -1.93
CA ARG A 5 25.29 32.78 -0.88
C ARG A 5 23.93 33.25 -1.44
N MET A 6 23.91 33.86 -2.63
CA MET A 6 22.67 34.18 -3.36
C MET A 6 22.16 32.97 -4.16
N LYS A 7 23.06 32.12 -4.68
CA LYS A 7 22.70 30.88 -5.38
C LYS A 7 22.06 29.85 -4.43
N GLN A 8 22.45 29.86 -3.16
CA GLN A 8 21.82 29.03 -2.12
C GLN A 8 20.40 29.49 -1.75
N ARG A 9 20.12 30.80 -1.70
CA ARG A 9 18.77 31.34 -1.39
C ARG A 9 17.74 31.12 -2.51
N ASN A 10 18.16 31.09 -3.78
CA ASN A 10 17.24 30.83 -4.90
C ASN A 10 16.91 29.34 -5.10
N LYS A 11 17.60 28.42 -4.41
CA LYS A 11 17.30 26.99 -4.45
C LYS A 11 16.20 26.60 -3.46
N GLU A 12 16.00 27.38 -2.41
CA GLU A 12 14.96 27.15 -1.39
C GLU A 12 13.57 27.68 -1.78
N THR A 13 13.46 28.53 -2.81
CA THR A 13 12.20 29.20 -3.20
C THR A 13 11.49 28.59 -4.41
N LYS A 14 11.98 27.48 -5.00
CA LYS A 14 11.27 26.72 -6.04
C LYS A 14 10.86 25.33 -5.55
N THR A 15 9.79 25.24 -4.76
CA THR A 15 8.90 24.05 -4.68
C THR A 15 7.70 24.37 -3.80
N ASN A 16 6.83 25.27 -4.25
CA ASN A 16 5.40 25.11 -3.96
C ASN A 16 4.84 24.13 -5.00
N GLU A 17 5.29 22.87 -4.93
CA GLU A 17 4.61 21.80 -5.62
C GLU A 17 3.27 21.55 -4.91
N PHE A 18 2.21 21.35 -5.68
CA PHE A 18 0.90 20.96 -5.15
C PHE A 18 1.03 19.66 -4.35
N LYS A 19 1.11 19.77 -3.03
CA LYS A 19 1.16 18.62 -2.13
C LYS A 19 -0.23 18.05 -2.00
N GLN A 20 -0.50 16.99 -2.76
CA GLN A 20 -1.76 16.26 -2.67
C GLN A 20 -1.69 15.24 -1.53
N HIS A 21 -2.83 15.00 -0.89
CA HIS A 21 -2.95 13.92 0.09
C HIS A 21 -3.26 12.65 -0.66
N ILE A 22 -2.33 11.71 -0.68
CA ILE A 22 -2.49 10.46 -1.42
C ILE A 22 -2.58 9.31 -0.44
N ARG A 23 -3.50 8.40 -0.76
CA ARG A 23 -3.76 7.18 -0.03
C ARG A 23 -3.44 5.99 -0.92
N ILE A 24 -2.51 5.16 -0.49
CA ILE A 24 -2.19 3.88 -1.13
C ILE A 24 -2.80 2.77 -0.28
N ILE A 25 -3.65 1.95 -0.90
CA ILE A 25 -4.24 0.77 -0.30
C ILE A 25 -3.61 -0.45 -0.95
N LEU A 26 -3.00 -1.30 -0.14
CA LEU A 26 -2.42 -2.57 -0.56
C LEU A 26 -3.33 -3.70 -0.10
N SER A 27 -3.74 -4.56 -1.02
CA SER A 27 -4.60 -5.73 -0.75
C SER A 27 -3.86 -7.01 -1.13
N SER A 28 -3.85 -8.02 -0.25
CA SER A 28 -3.31 -9.34 -0.62
C SER A 28 -3.88 -10.47 0.24
N ARG A 29 -3.82 -11.69 -0.31
CA ARG A 29 -4.06 -12.94 0.44
C ARG A 29 -2.82 -13.39 1.22
N LYS A 30 -1.61 -13.03 0.78
CA LYS A 30 -0.35 -13.46 1.38
C LYS A 30 0.25 -12.33 2.23
N THR A 31 0.35 -12.53 3.54
CA THR A 31 0.89 -11.52 4.47
C THR A 31 2.36 -11.19 4.21
N LYS A 32 3.19 -12.21 3.93
CA LYS A 32 4.63 -12.03 3.72
C LYS A 32 4.96 -11.09 2.55
N SER A 33 4.29 -11.29 1.40
CA SER A 33 4.48 -10.44 0.22
C SER A 33 3.97 -9.02 0.45
N LEU A 34 2.83 -8.89 1.14
CA LEU A 34 2.27 -7.59 1.51
C LEU A 34 3.21 -6.77 2.41
N GLU A 35 3.86 -7.42 3.38
CA GLU A 35 4.79 -6.75 4.30
C GLU A 35 6.10 -6.34 3.62
N LYS A 36 6.62 -7.16 2.70
CA LYS A 36 7.79 -6.79 1.89
C LYS A 36 7.53 -5.51 1.09
N ILE A 37 6.43 -5.45 0.33
CA ILE A 37 6.08 -4.28 -0.49
C ILE A 37 5.81 -3.06 0.39
N CYS A 38 5.09 -3.26 1.49
CA CYS A 38 4.81 -2.19 2.44
C CYS A 38 6.11 -1.55 2.98
N ASN A 39 7.09 -2.38 3.35
CA ASN A 39 8.39 -1.89 3.83
C ASN A 39 9.20 -1.23 2.71
N GLU A 40 9.14 -1.74 1.49
CA GLU A 40 9.81 -1.15 0.34
C GLU A 40 9.27 0.24 -0.01
N ILE A 41 7.94 0.42 0.01
CA ILE A 41 7.29 1.72 -0.20
C ILE A 41 7.68 2.70 0.92
N LEU A 42 7.73 2.24 2.17
CA LEU A 42 8.15 3.07 3.31
C LEU A 42 9.60 3.53 3.18
N ASN A 43 10.51 2.62 2.83
CA ASN A 43 11.92 2.95 2.66
C ASN A 43 12.11 3.95 1.51
N LYS A 44 11.46 3.72 0.36
CA LYS A 44 11.54 4.64 -0.79
C LYS A 44 10.96 6.02 -0.50
N GLY A 45 9.88 6.08 0.27
CA GLY A 45 9.34 7.36 0.69
C GLY A 45 10.27 8.10 1.65
N LYS A 46 10.99 7.37 2.52
CA LYS A 46 12.02 7.94 3.42
C LYS A 46 13.23 8.44 2.64
N ASP A 47 13.71 7.68 1.65
CA ASP A 47 14.83 8.07 0.79
C ASP A 47 14.56 9.39 0.06
N LYS A 48 13.30 9.62 -0.32
CA LYS A 48 12.84 10.86 -0.96
C LYS A 48 12.42 11.97 0.02
N ASN A 49 12.64 11.79 1.32
CA ASN A 49 12.25 12.74 2.38
C ASN A 49 10.76 13.15 2.34
N LEU A 50 9.86 12.22 1.99
CA LEU A 50 8.42 12.47 1.99
C LEU A 50 7.84 12.36 3.40
N LYS A 51 6.79 13.14 3.66
CA LYS A 51 5.98 12.98 4.88
C LYS A 51 5.06 11.78 4.69
N ILE A 52 5.34 10.70 5.42
CA ILE A 52 4.58 9.45 5.37
C ILE A 52 3.88 9.24 6.70
N LYS A 53 2.59 8.94 6.66
CA LYS A 53 1.91 8.28 7.78
C LYS A 53 2.08 6.78 7.56
N GLY A 54 2.63 6.12 8.58
CA GLY A 54 3.07 4.74 8.52
C GLY A 54 1.99 3.74 8.11
N PRO A 55 2.35 2.45 8.00
CA PRO A 55 1.44 1.45 7.47
C PRO A 55 0.35 1.11 8.49
N ILE A 56 -0.85 1.62 8.24
CA ILE A 56 -2.02 1.34 9.07
C ILE A 56 -2.59 -0.01 8.62
N LYS A 57 -2.67 -0.95 9.57
CA LYS A 57 -3.30 -2.25 9.33
C LYS A 57 -4.81 -2.07 9.35
N ILE A 58 -5.46 -2.27 8.20
CA ILE A 58 -6.91 -2.36 8.15
C ILE A 58 -7.30 -3.77 8.62
N PRO A 59 -8.40 -3.92 9.38
CA PRO A 59 -8.91 -5.23 9.78
C PRO A 59 -9.02 -6.19 8.59
N THR A 60 -8.52 -7.41 8.80
CA THR A 60 -8.51 -8.45 7.77
C THR A 60 -9.93 -8.94 7.52
N LYS A 61 -10.38 -8.87 6.28
CA LYS A 61 -11.67 -9.44 5.90
C LYS A 61 -11.50 -10.95 5.77
N ILE A 62 -12.31 -11.70 6.51
CA ILE A 62 -12.34 -13.17 6.46
C ILE A 62 -13.60 -13.55 5.71
N LEU A 63 -13.43 -14.07 4.49
CA LEU A 63 -14.51 -14.63 3.68
C LEU A 63 -14.65 -16.09 4.06
N LYS A 64 -15.81 -16.47 4.59
CA LYS A 64 -16.09 -17.83 5.05
C LYS A 64 -17.17 -18.44 4.16
N ILE A 65 -16.92 -19.65 3.69
CA ILE A 65 -17.90 -20.44 2.94
C ILE A 65 -17.99 -21.80 3.62
N THR A 66 -19.19 -22.16 4.05
CA THR A 66 -19.50 -23.47 4.60
C THR A 66 -20.24 -24.29 3.55
N THR A 67 -19.68 -25.44 3.19
CA THR A 67 -20.27 -26.35 2.20
C THR A 67 -20.40 -27.74 2.77
N ARG A 68 -21.44 -28.46 2.35
CA ARG A 68 -21.58 -29.88 2.68
C ARG A 68 -20.46 -30.66 2.01
N LYS A 69 -19.83 -31.60 2.72
CA LYS A 69 -18.77 -32.43 2.13
C LYS A 69 -19.32 -33.42 1.12
N SER A 70 -20.46 -34.02 1.44
CA SER A 70 -21.10 -35.00 0.56
C SER A 70 -21.88 -34.29 -0.56
N PRO A 71 -21.81 -34.81 -1.80
CA PRO A 71 -22.61 -34.30 -2.92
C PRO A 71 -24.06 -34.77 -2.84
N CYS A 72 -24.32 -35.90 -2.18
CA CYS A 72 -25.64 -36.49 -2.00
C CYS A 72 -26.19 -36.27 -0.58
N GLY A 73 -27.51 -36.50 -0.45
CA GLY A 73 -28.28 -36.36 0.79
C GLY A 73 -28.00 -37.43 1.85
N GLU A 74 -27.44 -38.57 1.43
CA GLU A 74 -27.17 -39.74 2.27
C GLU A 74 -25.85 -39.62 3.06
N GLY A 75 -25.78 -40.36 4.18
CA GLY A 75 -24.60 -40.41 5.06
C GLY A 75 -24.59 -39.35 6.18
N THR A 76 -23.45 -39.21 6.86
CA THR A 76 -23.31 -38.31 8.02
C THR A 76 -23.24 -36.84 7.58
N ASN A 77 -24.00 -35.98 8.26
CA ASN A 77 -24.01 -34.54 8.04
C ASN A 77 -22.68 -33.88 8.41
N THR A 78 -21.74 -33.89 7.46
CA THR A 78 -20.42 -33.28 7.60
C THR A 78 -20.31 -32.04 6.73
N TRP A 79 -19.64 -31.02 7.27
CA TRP A 79 -19.47 -29.71 6.64
C TRP A 79 -17.99 -29.35 6.60
N ASP A 80 -17.56 -28.75 5.49
CA ASP A 80 -16.26 -28.09 5.36
C ASP A 80 -16.40 -26.58 5.55
N LEU A 81 -15.41 -25.99 6.22
CA LEU A 81 -15.28 -24.55 6.37
C LEU A 81 -14.08 -24.07 5.56
N PHE A 82 -14.34 -23.40 4.45
CA PHE A 82 -13.32 -22.76 3.65
C PHE A 82 -13.19 -21.28 4.05
N GLU A 83 -11.96 -20.83 4.31
CA GLU A 83 -11.67 -19.43 4.62
C GLU A 83 -10.67 -18.83 3.62
N ILE A 84 -10.99 -17.62 3.13
CA ILE A 84 -10.04 -16.74 2.46
C ILE A 84 -9.85 -15.50 3.32
N ARG A 85 -8.59 -15.17 3.61
CA ARG A 85 -8.23 -13.96 4.36
C ARG A 85 -7.66 -12.93 3.40
N ILE A 86 -8.24 -11.73 3.43
CA ILE A 86 -7.76 -10.57 2.67
C ILE A 86 -7.16 -9.59 3.66
N HIS A 87 -5.86 -9.40 3.55
CA HIS A 87 -5.09 -8.47 4.35
C HIS A 87 -4.99 -7.13 3.61
N LYS A 88 -5.37 -6.06 4.29
CA LYS A 88 -5.31 -4.69 3.75
C LYS A 88 -4.33 -3.84 4.55
N ARG A 89 -3.47 -3.09 3.86
CA ARG A 89 -2.59 -2.08 4.46
C ARG A 89 -2.88 -0.73 3.81
N LEU A 90 -2.83 0.31 4.63
CA LEU A 90 -3.08 1.67 4.24
C LEU A 90 -1.82 2.48 4.49
N ILE A 91 -1.37 3.23 3.49
CA ILE A 91 -0.25 4.16 3.62
C ILE A 91 -0.72 5.52 3.10
N ASP A 92 -0.66 6.53 3.95
CA ASP A 92 -0.99 7.91 3.56
C ASP A 92 0.31 8.71 3.38
N LEU A 93 0.41 9.45 2.29
CA LEU A 93 1.60 10.21 1.92
C LEU A 93 1.22 11.58 1.34
N PHE A 94 2.10 12.56 1.54
CA PHE A 94 1.92 13.92 1.01
C PHE A 94 2.99 14.19 -0.05
N SER A 95 2.59 14.25 -1.33
CA SER A 95 3.53 14.39 -2.45
C SER A 95 2.85 14.89 -3.73
N SER A 96 3.66 15.28 -4.72
CA SER A 96 3.23 15.45 -6.11
C SER A 96 3.02 14.09 -6.81
N GLN A 97 2.22 14.08 -7.88
CA GLN A 97 1.84 12.89 -8.66
C GLN A 97 3.01 12.23 -9.40
N ASP A 98 4.02 12.99 -9.78
CA ASP A 98 5.15 12.44 -10.55
C ASP A 98 6.02 11.54 -9.68
N ILE A 99 6.24 11.95 -8.43
CA ILE A 99 6.98 11.18 -7.44
C ILE A 99 6.25 9.88 -7.07
N LEU A 100 4.92 9.90 -7.06
CA LEU A 100 4.07 8.71 -6.83
C LEU A 100 4.25 7.65 -7.91
N LYS A 101 4.19 8.05 -9.18
CA LYS A 101 4.35 7.11 -10.31
C LYS A 101 5.68 6.36 -10.21
N GLN A 102 6.74 7.05 -9.79
CA GLN A 102 8.05 6.44 -9.55
C GLN A 102 8.04 5.45 -8.38
N ILE A 103 7.28 5.70 -7.31
CA ILE A 103 7.16 4.80 -6.16
C ILE A 103 6.33 3.56 -6.52
N ASN A 104 5.28 3.72 -7.33
CA ASN A 104 4.42 2.62 -7.77
C ASN A 104 5.05 1.74 -8.85
N SER A 105 6.00 2.26 -9.63
CA SER A 105 6.70 1.49 -10.68
C SER A 105 7.60 0.37 -10.13
N VAL A 106 7.63 0.21 -8.81
CA VAL A 106 8.43 -0.75 -8.09
C VAL A 106 7.76 -2.13 -8.16
N LYS A 107 8.60 -3.16 -8.33
CA LYS A 107 8.31 -4.60 -8.40
C LYS A 107 7.00 -5.00 -7.70
N ILE A 108 5.90 -5.01 -8.46
CA ILE A 108 4.62 -5.55 -8.02
C ILE A 108 4.82 -7.07 -7.87
N GLU A 109 4.95 -7.55 -6.63
CA GLU A 109 5.04 -8.98 -6.36
C GLU A 109 3.71 -9.65 -6.74
N SER A 110 3.76 -10.85 -7.33
CA SER A 110 2.57 -11.56 -7.79
C SER A 110 1.57 -11.77 -6.65
N GLY A 111 0.35 -11.24 -6.80
CA GLY A 111 -0.75 -11.42 -5.84
C GLY A 111 -0.89 -10.33 -4.78
N VAL A 112 -0.24 -9.17 -4.98
CA VAL A 112 -0.56 -7.93 -4.25
C VAL A 112 -1.23 -6.96 -5.22
N GLU A 113 -2.38 -6.45 -4.82
CA GLU A 113 -3.14 -5.44 -5.56
C GLU A 113 -2.92 -4.08 -4.90
N VAL A 114 -2.71 -3.06 -5.73
CA VAL A 114 -2.38 -1.69 -5.29
C VAL A 114 -3.44 -0.75 -5.83
N GLU A 115 -4.17 -0.12 -4.94
CA GLU A 115 -5.12 0.95 -5.26
C GLU A 115 -4.53 2.28 -4.78
N VAL A 116 -4.62 3.31 -5.62
CA VAL A 116 -4.17 4.67 -5.27
C VAL A 116 -5.34 5.63 -5.40
N THR A 117 -5.58 6.38 -4.34
CA THR A 117 -6.63 7.39 -4.27
C THR A 117 -6.01 8.73 -3.89
N ILE A 118 -6.35 9.76 -4.67
CA ILE A 118 -6.04 11.15 -4.33
C ILE A 118 -7.24 11.68 -3.52
N ILE A 119 -6.96 12.28 -2.38
CA ILE A 119 -7.94 12.93 -1.49
C ILE A 119 -7.83 14.44 -1.65
#